data_AF-V5HWY1-F1
#
_entry.id   AF-V5HWY1-F1
#
_cell.length_a   1.000
_cell.length_b   1.000
_cell.length_c   1.000
_cell.angle_alpha   90.00
_cell.angle_beta   90.00
_cell.angle_gamma   90.00
#
_symmetry.space_group_name_H-M   'P 1'
#
loop_
_entity.id
_entity.type
_entity.pdbx_description
1 polymer ?
#
loop_
_entity_poly.entity_id
_entity_poly.type
_entity_poly.pdbx_seq_one_letter_code
_entity_poly.pdbx_strand_id
1 'polypeptide(L)'
;GLLFGLLCLWLGPAQAAEKPPSQGLQCDGCVAVLQELHKKLADSQGRKKLIEAALRGLCNTDNFVIYRHSPPKMMKACSFILDNYRNELTSSLQSFYKKYKVKDNLKLQKEFCDSTVKLCLPGQRDADIRMAPEGMTVDEANQKLAEDMGTMQSQQQTDIPPKAQMDRDEL
;
A
#
# COMPACT_ATOMS: atom_id res chain seq x y z
N GLY A 1 -2.51 -25.31 62.29
CA GLY A 1 -3.13 -24.41 61.31
C GLY A 1 -2.41 -24.61 59.99
N LEU A 2 -3.17 -24.98 58.97
CA LEU A 2 -2.73 -25.40 57.64
C LEU A 2 -2.12 -24.25 56.79
N LEU A 3 -1.13 -24.64 55.97
CA LEU A 3 -0.85 -24.29 54.57
C LEU A 3 -0.65 -22.81 54.16
N PHE A 4 0.57 -22.44 53.75
CA PHE A 4 1.13 -22.54 52.38
C PHE A 4 0.72 -21.37 51.47
N GLY A 5 1.72 -20.58 51.08
CA GLY A 5 1.98 -20.26 49.68
C GLY A 5 1.03 -19.27 49.01
N LEU A 6 1.42 -18.00 48.98
CA LEU A 6 1.16 -17.14 47.82
C LEU A 6 2.48 -16.50 47.36
N LEU A 7 3.36 -17.35 46.79
CA LEU A 7 4.29 -16.87 45.77
C LEU A 7 3.43 -16.56 44.54
N CYS A 8 3.02 -15.30 44.40
CA CYS A 8 2.42 -14.83 43.15
C CYS A 8 3.46 -14.98 42.04
N LEU A 9 3.25 -16.03 41.25
CA LEU A 9 3.76 -16.24 39.91
C LEU A 9 3.57 -14.97 39.08
N TRP A 10 4.60 -14.12 39.03
CA TRP A 10 4.79 -13.20 37.93
C TRP A 10 5.30 -14.00 36.73
N LEU A 11 4.46 -14.85 36.16
CA LEU A 11 4.63 -15.28 34.77
C LEU A 11 4.23 -14.08 33.91
N GLY A 12 5.21 -13.22 33.61
CA GLY A 12 5.07 -12.27 32.51
C GLY A 12 4.76 -13.04 31.23
N PRO A 13 3.91 -12.51 30.34
CA PRO A 13 3.62 -13.18 29.08
C PRO A 13 4.94 -13.35 28.32
N ALA A 14 5.25 -14.59 27.96
CA ALA A 14 6.34 -14.89 27.05
C ALA A 14 6.06 -14.14 25.74
N GLN A 15 6.78 -13.05 25.50
CA GLN A 15 6.77 -12.40 24.20
C GLN A 15 7.36 -13.41 23.22
N ALA A 16 6.49 -14.05 22.44
CA ALA A 16 6.90 -14.90 21.35
C ALA A 16 7.78 -14.04 20.44
N ALA A 17 9.08 -14.33 20.40
CA ALA A 17 10.01 -13.65 19.52
C ALA A 17 9.50 -13.86 18.09
N GLU A 18 8.93 -12.81 17.50
CA GLU A 18 8.39 -12.91 16.16
C GLU A 18 9.52 -13.18 15.18
N LYS A 19 9.36 -14.23 14.37
CA LYS A 19 10.32 -14.55 13.30
C LYS A 19 10.48 -13.33 12.37
N PRO A 20 11.72 -12.97 11.97
CA PRO A 20 11.94 -11.88 11.04
C PRO A 20 11.21 -12.13 9.72
N PRO A 21 10.77 -11.07 9.02
CA PRO A 21 10.16 -11.19 7.70
C PRO A 21 11.08 -11.95 6.73
N SER A 22 10.51 -12.67 5.75
CA SER A 22 11.30 -13.28 4.67
C SER A 22 12.08 -12.21 3.89
N GLN A 23 13.22 -12.56 3.28
CA GLN A 23 14.01 -11.63 2.47
C GLN A 23 13.21 -10.90 1.38
N GLY A 24 12.29 -11.60 0.69
CA GLY A 24 11.33 -11.00 -0.25
C GLY A 24 10.55 -9.85 0.36
N LEU A 25 9.89 -10.13 1.47
CA LEU A 25 9.10 -9.15 2.22
C LEU A 25 9.95 -8.01 2.81
N GLN A 26 11.22 -8.27 3.17
CA GLN A 26 12.14 -7.20 3.62
C GLN A 26 12.47 -6.24 2.47
N CYS A 27 12.78 -6.76 1.28
CA CYS A 27 13.06 -5.95 0.10
C CYS A 27 11.84 -5.11 -0.32
N ASP A 28 10.68 -5.75 -0.46
CA ASP A 28 9.43 -5.09 -0.82
C ASP A 28 9.04 -4.05 0.26
N GLY A 29 9.21 -4.38 1.54
CA GLY A 29 9.04 -3.46 2.65
C GLY A 29 9.95 -2.23 2.54
N CYS A 30 11.21 -2.40 2.14
CA CYS A 30 12.17 -1.31 1.99
C CYS A 30 11.74 -0.34 0.89
N VAL A 31 11.29 -0.87 -0.25
CA VAL A 31 10.76 -0.07 -1.35
C VAL A 31 9.52 0.72 -0.89
N ALA A 32 8.55 0.05 -0.25
CA ALA A 32 7.33 0.70 0.22
C ALA A 32 7.60 1.82 1.23
N VAL A 33 8.45 1.56 2.23
CA VAL A 33 8.87 2.53 3.24
C VAL A 33 9.39 3.80 2.57
N LEU A 34 10.27 3.66 1.57
CA LEU A 34 10.83 4.81 0.87
C LEU A 34 9.79 5.53 0.00
N GLN A 35 8.88 4.79 -0.64
CA GLN A 35 7.80 5.39 -1.45
C GLN A 35 6.86 6.21 -0.58
N GLU A 36 6.42 5.69 0.57
CA GLU A 36 5.58 6.43 1.52
C GLU A 36 6.29 7.64 2.12
N LEU A 37 7.59 7.50 2.42
CA LEU A 37 8.40 8.63 2.88
C LEU A 37 8.57 9.71 1.81
N HIS A 38 8.69 9.33 0.53
CA HIS A 38 8.82 10.29 -0.56
C HIS A 38 7.59 11.20 -0.68
N LYS A 39 6.38 10.64 -0.55
CA LYS A 39 5.12 11.42 -0.53
C LYS A 39 5.12 12.53 0.53
N LYS A 40 5.79 12.29 1.66
CA LYS A 40 5.84 13.23 2.80
C LYS A 40 7.06 14.16 2.77
N LEU A 41 8.13 13.79 2.05
CA LEU A 41 9.46 14.43 2.18
C LEU A 41 10.00 15.06 0.90
N ALA A 42 9.30 14.96 -0.24
CA ALA A 42 9.74 15.54 -1.52
C ALA A 42 10.21 17.00 -1.40
N ASP A 43 9.51 17.82 -0.60
CA ASP A 43 9.83 19.23 -0.36
C ASP A 43 10.47 19.51 1.00
N SER A 44 10.96 18.48 1.69
CA SER A 44 11.50 18.61 3.05
C SER A 44 12.84 19.37 3.10
N GLN A 45 13.57 19.40 1.98
CA GLN A 45 14.96 19.89 1.89
C GLN A 45 15.92 19.19 2.88
N GLY A 46 15.60 17.95 3.27
CA GLY A 46 16.41 17.19 4.23
C GLY A 46 16.31 17.69 5.68
N ARG A 47 15.28 18.48 6.03
CA ARG A 47 15.08 18.97 7.40
C ARG A 47 14.82 17.81 8.38
N LYS A 48 15.75 17.59 9.31
CA LYS A 48 15.69 16.49 10.30
C LYS A 48 14.35 16.40 11.04
N LYS A 49 13.78 17.54 11.49
CA LYS A 49 12.49 17.55 12.19
C LYS A 49 11.34 16.95 11.36
N LEU A 50 11.32 17.22 10.05
CA LEU A 50 10.31 16.68 9.14
C LEU A 50 10.52 15.18 8.88
N ILE A 51 11.77 14.76 8.72
CA ILE A 51 12.14 13.35 8.58
C ILE A 51 11.69 12.55 9.82
N GLU A 52 12.04 13.03 11.01
CA GLU A 52 11.65 12.40 12.27
C GLU A 52 10.13 12.34 12.46
N ALA A 53 9.41 13.38 12.01
CA ALA A 53 7.94 13.37 12.02
C ALA A 53 7.35 12.35 11.04
N ALA A 54 7.90 12.25 9.83
CA ALA A 54 7.47 11.28 8.83
C ALA A 54 7.69 9.84 9.29
N LEU A 55 8.79 9.56 10.01
CA LEU A 55 9.10 8.22 10.54
C LEU A 55 8.14 7.79 11.67
N ARG A 56 7.72 8.69 12.57
CA ARG A 56 6.87 8.34 13.73
C ARG A 56 5.50 7.78 13.37
N GLY A 57 4.96 8.11 12.20
CA GLY A 57 3.65 7.66 11.73
C GLY A 57 3.72 6.79 10.48
N LEU A 58 4.90 6.27 10.15
CA LEU A 58 5.10 5.55 8.88
C LEU A 58 4.48 4.16 8.89
N CYS A 59 4.71 3.38 9.96
CA CYS A 59 4.28 2.00 10.05
C CYS A 59 2.80 1.88 10.49
N ASN A 60 1.90 2.32 9.62
CA ASN A 60 0.45 2.24 9.79
C ASN A 60 -0.18 1.49 8.61
N THR A 61 -1.20 0.68 8.88
CA THR A 61 -1.95 -0.12 7.90
C THR A 61 -2.40 0.71 6.69
N ASP A 62 -2.89 1.92 6.93
CA ASP A 62 -3.46 2.81 5.91
C ASP A 62 -2.42 3.23 4.86
N ASN A 63 -1.14 3.32 5.26
CA ASN A 63 -0.06 3.66 4.34
C ASN A 63 0.30 2.49 3.42
N PHE A 64 -0.16 1.26 3.68
CA PHE A 64 0.27 0.06 2.96
C PHE A 64 -0.85 -0.71 2.23
N VAL A 65 -2.03 -0.11 2.07
CA VAL A 65 -3.20 -0.75 1.45
C VAL A 65 -2.98 -1.15 -0.01
N ILE A 66 -2.25 -0.33 -0.75
CA ILE A 66 -2.07 -0.49 -2.21
C ILE A 66 -0.85 -1.32 -2.60
N TYR A 67 -0.23 -2.03 -1.65
CA TYR A 67 1.03 -2.74 -1.88
C TYR A 67 0.82 -4.23 -2.13
N ARG A 68 1.80 -4.86 -2.80
CA ARG A 68 1.77 -6.29 -3.15
C ARG A 68 1.43 -7.22 -1.98
N HIS A 69 2.00 -6.98 -0.80
CA HIS A 69 1.71 -7.80 0.38
C HIS A 69 0.60 -7.17 1.21
N SER A 70 -0.13 -8.01 1.95
CA SER A 70 -1.20 -7.53 2.82
C SER A 70 -0.71 -6.48 3.82
N PRO A 71 -1.53 -5.48 4.19
CA PRO A 71 -1.10 -4.39 5.06
C PRO A 71 -0.45 -4.85 6.39
N PRO A 72 -0.92 -5.91 7.08
CA PRO A 72 -0.23 -6.40 8.28
C PRO A 72 1.20 -6.89 8.01
N LYS A 73 1.43 -7.56 6.86
CA LYS A 73 2.78 -8.02 6.47
C LYS A 73 3.68 -6.85 6.14
N MET A 74 3.16 -5.85 5.44
CA MET A 74 3.92 -4.63 5.12
C MET A 74 4.24 -3.79 6.35
N MET A 75 3.30 -3.67 7.30
CA MET A 75 3.57 -3.05 8.59
C MET A 75 4.70 -3.77 9.34
N LYS A 76 4.67 -5.11 9.37
CA LYS A 76 5.74 -5.88 10.00
C LYS A 76 7.09 -5.65 9.34
N ALA A 77 7.13 -5.54 8.00
CA ALA A 77 8.34 -5.19 7.27
C ALA A 77 8.81 -3.76 7.57
N CYS A 78 7.87 -2.80 7.63
CA CYS A 78 8.15 -1.41 8.00
C CYS A 78 8.76 -1.32 9.41
N SER A 79 8.14 -1.95 10.41
CA SER A 79 8.65 -1.98 11.78
C SER A 79 10.03 -2.62 11.82
N PHE A 80 10.22 -3.76 11.15
CA PHE A 80 11.54 -4.38 11.04
C PHE A 80 12.60 -3.40 10.49
N ILE A 81 12.28 -2.63 9.45
CA ILE A 81 13.22 -1.65 8.88
C ILE A 81 13.51 -0.51 9.86
N LEU A 82 12.48 0.04 10.52
CA LEU A 82 12.65 1.11 11.48
C LEU A 82 13.39 0.66 12.74
N ASP A 83 13.19 -0.56 13.20
CA ASP A 83 13.84 -1.08 14.40
C ASP A 83 15.32 -1.37 14.17
N ASN A 84 15.69 -1.80 12.95
CA ASN A 84 17.05 -2.25 12.65
C ASN A 84 17.89 -1.20 11.90
N TYR A 85 17.28 -0.29 11.14
CA TYR A 85 17.98 0.59 10.20
C TYR A 85 17.56 2.07 10.30
N ARG A 86 16.97 2.48 11.43
CA ARG A 86 16.46 3.86 11.61
C ARG A 86 17.51 4.93 11.32
N ASN A 87 18.72 4.70 11.80
CA ASN A 87 19.79 5.69 11.79
C ASN A 87 20.34 5.86 10.36
N GLU A 88 20.59 4.76 9.69
CA GLU A 88 20.98 4.66 8.29
C GLU A 88 19.90 5.30 7.41
N LEU A 89 18.63 4.96 7.64
CA LEU A 89 17.50 5.51 6.91
C LEU A 89 17.43 7.04 7.09
N THR A 90 17.53 7.52 8.32
CA THR A 90 17.48 8.97 8.63
C THR A 90 18.62 9.72 7.94
N SER A 91 19.85 9.17 8.01
CA SER A 91 21.03 9.75 7.36
C SER A 91 20.87 9.80 5.84
N SER A 92 20.42 8.70 5.23
CA SER A 92 20.18 8.61 3.78
C SER A 92 19.10 9.58 3.31
N LEU A 93 17.98 9.68 4.02
CA LEU A 93 16.92 10.66 3.73
C LEU A 93 17.43 12.10 3.82
N GLN A 94 18.18 12.41 4.87
CA GLN A 94 18.72 13.76 5.09
C GLN A 94 19.69 14.14 3.96
N SER A 95 20.63 13.24 3.62
CA SER A 95 21.60 13.46 2.55
C SER A 95 20.90 13.62 1.19
N PHE A 96 19.95 12.73 0.89
CA PHE A 96 19.24 12.69 -0.38
C PHE A 96 18.41 13.95 -0.62
N TYR A 97 17.49 14.30 0.28
CA TYR A 97 16.58 15.44 0.09
C TYR A 97 17.26 16.80 0.30
N LYS A 98 18.46 16.84 0.90
CA LYS A 98 19.28 18.05 0.91
C LYS A 98 19.91 18.32 -0.45
N LYS A 99 20.25 17.27 -1.20
CA LYS A 99 20.97 17.36 -2.48
C LYS A 99 20.05 17.38 -3.70
N TYR A 100 18.95 16.64 -3.65
CA TYR A 100 18.11 16.39 -4.82
C TYR A 100 16.69 16.90 -4.61
N LYS A 101 16.16 17.59 -5.62
CA LYS A 101 14.71 17.83 -5.80
C LYS A 101 14.25 16.93 -6.93
N VAL A 102 13.55 15.84 -6.61
CA VAL A 102 13.23 14.76 -7.54
C VAL A 102 11.74 14.43 -7.49
N LYS A 103 11.20 14.00 -8.65
CA LYS A 103 9.81 13.56 -8.81
C LYS A 103 9.56 12.14 -8.30
N ASP A 104 10.62 11.36 -8.16
CA ASP A 104 10.60 9.98 -7.68
C ASP A 104 11.76 9.74 -6.70
N ASN A 105 11.79 8.57 -6.08
CA ASN A 105 12.81 8.16 -5.13
C ASN A 105 13.65 6.96 -5.61
N LEU A 106 13.68 6.65 -6.91
CA LEU A 106 14.32 5.43 -7.44
C LEU A 106 15.80 5.34 -7.09
N LYS A 107 16.50 6.47 -7.15
CA LYS A 107 17.90 6.56 -6.75
C LYS A 107 18.09 6.24 -5.27
N LEU A 108 17.22 6.80 -4.42
CA LEU A 108 17.24 6.54 -2.98
C LEU A 108 16.95 5.06 -2.68
N GLN A 109 16.00 4.44 -3.39
CA GLN A 109 15.72 3.01 -3.24
C GLN A 109 16.95 2.16 -3.54
N LYS A 110 17.63 2.41 -4.66
CA LYS A 110 18.84 1.67 -5.03
C LYS A 110 19.99 1.87 -4.03
N GLU A 111 20.24 3.12 -3.63
CA GLU A 111 21.31 3.45 -2.69
C GLU A 111 21.05 2.86 -1.29
N PHE A 112 19.81 2.96 -0.81
CA PHE A 112 19.47 2.48 0.52
C PHE A 112 19.23 0.97 0.55
N CYS A 113 18.22 0.47 -0.18
CA CYS A 113 17.78 -0.93 -0.09
C CYS A 113 18.80 -1.92 -0.64
N ASP A 114 19.46 -1.58 -1.76
CA ASP A 114 20.38 -2.51 -2.42
C ASP A 114 21.81 -2.39 -1.84
N SER A 115 22.25 -1.17 -1.51
CA SER A 115 23.66 -0.90 -1.18
C SER A 115 23.93 -0.71 0.30
N THR A 116 23.13 0.11 0.98
CA THR A 116 23.35 0.49 2.39
C THR A 116 22.94 -0.63 3.34
N VAL A 117 21.69 -1.08 3.25
CA VAL A 117 21.14 -2.12 4.14
C VAL A 117 21.10 -3.51 3.51
N LYS A 118 21.29 -3.60 2.18
CA LYS A 118 21.38 -4.86 1.41
C LYS A 118 20.19 -5.80 1.65
N LEU A 119 18.99 -5.24 1.80
CA LEU A 119 17.76 -6.00 1.99
C LEU A 119 17.26 -6.60 0.67
N CYS A 120 17.62 -6.00 -0.46
CA CYS A 120 17.30 -6.50 -1.79
C CYS A 120 18.51 -7.20 -2.41
N LEU A 121 18.34 -8.45 -2.85
CA LEU A 121 19.34 -9.13 -3.66
C LEU A 121 19.43 -8.50 -5.07
N PRO A 122 20.57 -8.66 -5.77
CA PRO A 122 20.71 -8.16 -7.14
C PRO A 122 19.57 -8.66 -8.04
N GLY A 123 18.86 -7.71 -8.68
CA GLY A 123 17.74 -8.00 -9.58
C GLY A 123 16.41 -8.33 -8.91
N GLN A 124 16.33 -8.39 -7.57
CA GLN A 124 15.10 -8.69 -6.84
C GLN A 124 14.15 -7.49 -6.71
N ARG A 125 14.71 -6.27 -6.67
CA ARG A 125 13.95 -5.06 -6.37
C ARG A 125 13.11 -4.62 -7.57
N ASP A 126 11.79 -4.57 -7.35
CA ASP A 126 10.89 -3.84 -8.24
C ASP A 126 10.86 -2.35 -7.85
N ALA A 127 10.92 -1.48 -8.85
CA ALA A 127 10.88 -0.03 -8.65
C ALA A 127 9.55 0.47 -8.08
N ASP A 128 8.48 -0.26 -8.40
CA ASP A 128 7.14 -0.04 -7.91
C ASP A 128 6.44 -1.35 -7.62
N ILE A 129 6.14 -1.59 -6.34
CA ILE A 129 5.43 -2.78 -5.85
C ILE A 129 3.98 -2.49 -5.48
N ARG A 130 3.48 -1.30 -5.83
CA ARG A 130 2.08 -0.97 -5.67
C ARG A 130 1.28 -1.82 -6.66
N MET A 131 0.22 -2.44 -6.18
CA MET A 131 -0.75 -3.08 -7.05
C MET A 131 -1.69 -2.01 -7.57
N ALA A 132 -1.88 -1.96 -8.89
CA ALA A 132 -3.03 -1.26 -9.43
C ALA A 132 -4.28 -1.93 -8.84
N PRO A 133 -5.30 -1.18 -8.40
CA PRO A 133 -6.56 -1.79 -8.03
C PRO A 133 -7.08 -2.55 -9.25
N GLU A 134 -7.13 -3.89 -9.17
CA GLU A 134 -7.82 -4.67 -10.20
C GLU A 134 -9.32 -4.41 -10.04
N GLY A 135 -9.89 -3.67 -10.98
CA GLY A 135 -11.30 -3.31 -10.99
C GLY A 135 -11.56 -2.09 -11.86
N MET A 136 -12.82 -1.96 -12.28
CA MET A 136 -13.31 -0.71 -12.87
C MET A 136 -13.37 0.34 -11.76
N THR A 137 -12.95 1.57 -12.07
CA THR A 137 -13.25 2.72 -11.21
C THR A 137 -14.76 2.82 -10.99
N VAL A 138 -15.19 3.49 -9.91
CA VAL A 138 -16.63 3.72 -9.68
C VAL A 138 -17.26 4.39 -10.90
N ASP A 139 -16.53 5.28 -11.57
CA ASP A 139 -16.98 5.97 -12.77
C ASP A 139 -17.09 5.03 -13.97
N GLU A 140 -16.10 4.16 -14.20
CA GLU A 140 -16.15 3.13 -15.24
C GLU A 140 -17.26 2.10 -14.97
N ALA A 141 -17.50 1.74 -13.70
CA ALA A 141 -18.59 0.87 -13.30
C ALA A 141 -19.95 1.54 -13.56
N ASN A 142 -20.08 2.83 -13.23
CA ASN A 142 -21.29 3.61 -13.49
C ASN A 142 -21.57 3.79 -14.99
N GLN A 143 -20.53 4.01 -15.80
CA GLN A 143 -20.64 4.08 -17.26
C GLN A 143 -21.10 2.74 -17.83
N LYS A 144 -20.48 1.64 -17.40
CA LYS A 144 -20.85 0.29 -17.85
C LYS A 144 -22.29 -0.07 -17.46
N LEU A 145 -22.73 0.29 -16.25
CA LEU A 145 -24.12 0.14 -15.83
C LEU A 145 -25.09 0.94 -16.73
N ALA A 146 -24.72 2.16 -17.14
CA ALA A 146 -25.54 2.95 -18.05
C ALA A 146 -25.62 2.34 -19.46
N GLU A 147 -24.53 1.80 -19.98
CA GLU A 147 -24.48 1.10 -21.28
C GLU A 147 -25.31 -0.19 -21.27
N ASP A 148 -25.19 -0.99 -20.21
CA ASP A 148 -25.95 -2.24 -20.02
C ASP A 148 -27.46 -1.97 -19.86
N MET A 149 -27.85 -0.88 -19.18
CA MET A 149 -29.25 -0.47 -19.09
C MET A 149 -29.81 0.06 -20.43
N GLY A 150 -29.00 0.80 -21.21
CA GLY A 150 -29.41 1.31 -22.53
C GLY A 150 -29.60 0.19 -23.57
N THR A 151 -28.80 -0.87 -23.48
CA THR A 151 -28.94 -2.06 -24.34
C THR A 151 -30.15 -2.92 -23.97
N MET A 152 -30.52 -3.00 -22.69
CA MET A 152 -31.76 -3.68 -22.27
C MET A 152 -33.03 -2.98 -22.75
N GLN A 153 -33.07 -1.63 -22.76
CA GLN A 153 -34.21 -0.87 -23.29
C GLN A 153 -34.37 -1.00 -24.80
N SER A 154 -33.26 -1.14 -25.54
CA SER A 154 -33.29 -1.30 -27.00
C SER A 154 -33.77 -2.69 -27.44
N GLN A 155 -33.57 -3.73 -26.63
CA GLN A 155 -34.07 -5.09 -26.92
C GLN A 155 -35.57 -5.26 -26.60
N GLN A 156 -36.12 -4.46 -25.67
CA GLN A 156 -37.54 -4.56 -25.29
C GLN A 156 -38.48 -3.84 -26.28
N GLN A 157 -37.94 -3.02 -27.20
CA GLN A 157 -38.72 -2.26 -28.17
C GLN A 157 -38.83 -2.94 -29.56
N THR A 158 -38.11 -4.05 -29.79
CA THR A 158 -38.17 -4.82 -31.06
C THR A 158 -39.17 -5.97 -31.07
N ASP A 159 -39.83 -6.28 -29.94
CA ASP A 159 -40.76 -7.41 -29.80
C ASP A 159 -42.26 -6.99 -29.75
N ILE A 160 -42.63 -5.81 -30.28
CA ILE A 160 -44.04 -5.42 -30.45
C ILE A 160 -44.46 -5.64 -31.91
N PRO A 161 -45.27 -6.67 -32.24
CA PRO A 161 -45.72 -6.92 -33.60
C PRO A 161 -46.74 -5.85 -34.07
N PRO A 162 -46.64 -5.34 -35.31
CA PRO A 162 -47.56 -4.32 -35.82
C PRO A 162 -48.77 -4.97 -36.50
N LYS A 163 -49.96 -4.96 -35.88
CA LYS A 163 -51.28 -5.06 -36.54
C LYS A 163 -52.34 -4.46 -35.60
N ALA A 164 -53.32 -3.66 -36.02
CA ALA A 164 -53.65 -3.04 -37.29
C ALA A 164 -54.64 -1.90 -36.97
N GLN A 165 -54.50 -0.75 -37.62
CA GLN A 165 -55.46 0.35 -37.57
C GLN A 165 -55.64 0.85 -39.00
N MET A 166 -56.86 0.69 -39.53
CA MET A 166 -57.47 1.14 -40.80
C MET A 166 -58.48 0.05 -41.21
N ASP A 167 -59.74 0.28 -41.55
CA ASP A 167 -60.53 1.49 -41.67
C ASP A 167 -62.00 1.10 -41.52
N ARG A 168 -62.77 2.00 -40.89
CA ARG A 168 -64.21 2.14 -41.08
C ARG A 168 -64.35 3.00 -42.36
N ASP A 169 -65.43 2.79 -43.12
CA ASP A 169 -65.82 3.43 -44.41
C ASP A 169 -65.52 2.48 -45.59
N GLU A 170 -66.44 2.07 -46.47
CA GLU A 170 -67.76 2.54 -46.86
C GLU A 170 -68.57 1.39 -47.50
N LEU A 171 -69.86 1.68 -47.75
CA LEU A 171 -70.90 0.90 -48.39
C LEU A 171 -70.61 0.56 -49.87
#